data_AF-W5L371-F1
#
_entry.id   AF-W5L371-F1
#
_cell.length_a   1.000
_cell.length_b   1.000
_cell.length_c   1.000
_cell.angle_alpha   90.00
_cell.angle_beta   90.00
_cell.angle_gamma   90.00
#
_symmetry.space_group_name_H-M   'P 1'
#
loop_
_entity.id
_entity.type
_entity.pdbx_description
1 polymer ?
#
loop_
_entity_poly.entity_id
_entity_poly.type
_entity_poly.pdbx_seq_one_letter_code
_entity_poly.pdbx_strand_id
1 'polypeptide(L)'
;NSCSEHCRACGGPERDQCLQCQPGFTLHDNECVECSEEVLACSDINALCVNTEGSFQCQCAPGFTRRDSVCVRIQQPGEERSLLDELQEEEVEVLKQMFFGVVLCALATLAAKGDMVFTSIFMGAVAAVAGYWLSDKTDRMLGSFMKGR
;
A
#
# COMPACT_ATOMS: atom_id res chain seq x y z
N ASN A 1 -8.81 -47.03 13.94
CA ASN A 1 -7.45 -46.47 13.94
C ASN A 1 -6.93 -46.50 12.53
N SER A 2 -7.31 -45.47 11.77
CA SER A 2 -6.83 -45.28 10.40
C SER A 2 -5.82 -44.15 10.45
N CYS A 3 -4.76 -44.29 9.68
CA CYS A 3 -3.79 -43.24 9.49
C CYS A 3 -4.42 -42.00 8.83
N SER A 4 -3.72 -40.86 8.86
CA SER A 4 -4.11 -39.65 8.15
C SER A 4 -4.28 -39.92 6.65
N GLU A 5 -5.20 -39.19 6.01
CA GLU A 5 -5.70 -39.47 4.65
C GLU A 5 -4.62 -39.45 3.55
N HIS A 6 -3.48 -38.78 3.82
CA HIS A 6 -2.36 -38.64 2.89
C HIS A 6 -1.11 -39.42 3.28
N CYS A 7 -1.19 -40.20 4.35
CA CYS A 7 -0.09 -41.01 4.80
C CYS A 7 -0.17 -42.43 4.21
N ARG A 8 0.88 -42.80 3.47
CA ARG A 8 1.02 -44.10 2.81
C ARG A 8 1.44 -45.20 3.79
N ALA A 9 2.27 -44.89 4.79
CA ALA A 9 2.74 -45.85 5.79
C ALA A 9 2.92 -45.19 7.16
N CYS A 10 2.48 -45.85 8.22
CA CYS A 10 2.33 -45.24 9.55
C CYS A 10 2.91 -46.14 10.64
N GLY A 11 3.57 -45.53 11.61
CA GLY A 11 4.26 -46.23 12.69
C GLY A 11 3.36 -46.68 13.85
N GLY A 12 2.10 -46.22 13.90
CA GLY A 12 1.20 -46.51 15.00
C GLY A 12 -0.25 -46.06 14.77
N PRO A 13 -1.11 -46.16 15.79
CA PRO A 13 -2.54 -45.82 15.71
C PRO A 13 -2.83 -44.31 15.82
N GLU A 14 -1.84 -43.51 16.20
CA GLU A 14 -1.94 -42.04 16.29
C GLU A 14 -1.78 -41.39 14.91
N ARG A 15 -2.39 -40.21 14.73
CA ARG A 15 -2.39 -39.47 13.45
C ARG A 15 -1.03 -38.84 13.13
N ASP A 16 -0.20 -38.60 14.15
CA ASP A 16 1.07 -37.85 14.05
C ASP A 16 2.29 -38.79 13.96
N GLN A 17 2.10 -39.96 13.35
CA GLN A 17 3.13 -40.99 13.21
C GLN A 17 3.25 -41.45 11.75
N CYS A 18 3.20 -40.50 10.81
CA CYS A 18 3.43 -40.83 9.42
C CYS A 18 4.90 -41.10 9.13
N LEU A 19 5.19 -42.21 8.43
CA LEU A 19 6.53 -42.61 8.01
C LEU A 19 6.75 -42.36 6.51
N GLN A 20 5.68 -42.35 5.71
CA GLN A 20 5.77 -42.15 4.27
C GLN A 20 4.52 -41.46 3.73
N CYS A 21 4.70 -40.37 2.99
CA CYS A 21 3.62 -39.62 2.36
C CYS A 21 3.27 -40.13 0.96
N GLN A 22 2.06 -39.79 0.49
CA GLN A 22 1.68 -39.94 -0.91
C GLN A 22 2.47 -38.96 -1.81
N PRO A 23 2.64 -39.27 -3.11
CA PRO A 23 3.27 -38.34 -4.05
C PRO A 23 2.54 -36.99 -4.07
N GLY A 24 3.29 -35.89 -4.04
CA GLY A 24 2.73 -34.53 -3.94
C GLY A 24 2.67 -33.97 -2.51
N PHE A 25 2.90 -34.81 -1.50
CA PHE A 25 2.98 -34.40 -0.10
C PHE A 25 4.41 -34.55 0.44
N THR A 26 4.81 -33.60 1.29
CA THR A 26 6.09 -33.60 1.99
C THR A 26 5.89 -33.96 3.46
N LEU A 27 6.82 -34.74 4.04
CA LEU A 27 6.76 -35.13 5.44
C LEU A 27 7.31 -33.99 6.31
N HIS A 28 6.48 -33.42 7.16
CA HIS A 28 6.84 -32.37 8.11
C HIS A 28 6.26 -32.72 9.49
N ASP A 29 7.11 -32.84 10.50
CA ASP A 29 6.71 -33.21 11.88
C ASP A 29 5.81 -34.46 11.98
N ASN A 30 6.17 -35.53 11.25
CA ASN A 30 5.39 -36.78 11.13
C ASN A 30 3.96 -36.61 10.58
N GLU A 31 3.68 -35.48 9.95
CA GLU A 31 2.45 -35.20 9.20
C GLU A 31 2.80 -34.98 7.72
N CYS A 32 1.87 -35.35 6.83
CA CYS A 32 2.04 -35.12 5.40
C CYS A 32 1.38 -33.80 5.01
N VAL A 33 2.20 -32.81 4.65
CA VAL A 33 1.77 -31.47 4.26
C VAL A 33 1.99 -31.22 2.78
N GLU A 34 1.04 -30.53 2.15
CA GLU A 34 1.11 -30.15 0.73
C GLU A 34 1.71 -28.75 0.56
N CYS A 35 1.49 -27.86 1.53
CA CYS A 35 2.12 -26.55 1.57
C CYS A 35 3.55 -26.66 2.14
N SER A 36 4.56 -26.66 1.27
CA SER A 36 5.98 -26.56 1.67
C SER A 36 6.77 -25.69 0.70
N GLU A 37 7.99 -25.29 1.09
CA GLU A 37 8.86 -24.47 0.22
C GLU A 37 9.23 -25.17 -1.10
N GLU A 38 9.21 -26.51 -1.11
CA GLU A 38 9.57 -27.33 -2.27
C GLU A 38 8.37 -27.66 -3.17
N VAL A 39 7.14 -27.46 -2.68
CA VAL A 39 5.90 -27.80 -3.39
C VAL A 39 5.01 -26.57 -3.53
N LEU A 40 4.90 -26.05 -4.77
CA LEU A 40 3.85 -25.10 -5.12
C LEU A 40 2.50 -25.82 -5.23
N ALA A 41 1.78 -25.91 -4.11
CA ALA A 41 0.44 -26.49 -4.06
C ALA A 41 -0.62 -25.60 -4.73
N CYS A 42 -0.45 -24.27 -4.67
CA CYS A 42 -1.37 -23.31 -5.27
C CYS A 42 -0.87 -22.85 -6.65
N SER A 43 -1.77 -22.86 -7.65
CA SER A 43 -1.45 -22.41 -9.00
C SER A 43 -1.24 -20.89 -9.13
N ASP A 44 -1.71 -20.12 -8.14
CA ASP A 44 -1.62 -18.67 -8.12
C ASP A 44 -0.53 -18.22 -7.14
N ILE A 45 0.37 -17.36 -7.61
CA ILE A 45 1.47 -16.80 -6.80
C ILE A 45 0.97 -15.83 -5.72
N ASN A 46 -0.22 -15.26 -5.91
CA ASN A 46 -0.85 -14.36 -4.95
C ASN A 46 -1.77 -15.13 -3.97
N ALA A 47 -1.75 -16.46 -4.00
CA ALA A 47 -2.44 -17.31 -3.04
C ALA A 47 -1.45 -17.91 -2.03
N LEU A 48 -1.82 -17.83 -0.77
CA LEU A 48 -1.21 -18.52 0.35
C LEU A 48 -1.80 -19.92 0.45
N CYS A 49 -0.92 -20.92 0.53
CA CYS A 49 -1.31 -22.28 0.83
C CYS A 49 -1.50 -22.44 2.34
N VAL A 50 -2.66 -22.94 2.75
CA VAL A 50 -2.99 -23.23 4.14
C VAL A 50 -3.31 -24.71 4.27
N ASN A 51 -2.51 -25.44 5.04
CA ASN A 51 -2.80 -26.85 5.35
C ASN A 51 -4.06 -26.94 6.22
N THR A 52 -4.90 -27.91 5.94
CA THR A 52 -6.14 -28.23 6.68
C THR A 52 -6.12 -29.71 7.07
N GLU A 53 -6.90 -30.12 8.08
CA GLU A 53 -6.93 -31.54 8.50
C GLU A 53 -7.42 -32.41 7.33
N GLY A 54 -6.50 -33.16 6.71
CA GLY A 54 -6.78 -34.03 5.56
C GLY A 54 -6.87 -33.34 4.19
N SER A 55 -6.41 -32.09 4.04
CA SER A 55 -6.30 -31.43 2.72
C SER A 55 -5.50 -30.12 2.79
N PHE A 56 -5.48 -29.33 1.72
CA PHE A 56 -4.98 -27.95 1.72
C PHE A 56 -6.00 -27.00 1.09
N GLN A 57 -5.90 -25.72 1.44
CA GLN A 57 -6.70 -24.68 0.82
C GLN A 57 -5.82 -23.50 0.42
N CYS A 58 -6.03 -23.02 -0.81
CA CYS A 58 -5.43 -21.79 -1.30
C CYS A 58 -6.29 -20.59 -0.93
N GLN A 59 -5.76 -19.70 -0.10
CA GLN A 59 -6.40 -18.45 0.31
C GLN A 59 -5.64 -17.27 -0.30
N CYS A 60 -6.33 -16.21 -0.75
CA CYS A 60 -5.62 -15.06 -1.29
C CYS A 60 -4.79 -14.35 -0.21
N ALA A 61 -3.60 -13.87 -0.59
CA ALA A 61 -2.73 -13.11 0.29
C ALA A 61 -3.45 -11.84 0.81
N PRO A 62 -3.04 -11.30 1.97
CA PRO A 62 -3.55 -10.03 2.47
C PRO A 62 -3.50 -8.94 1.39
N GLY A 63 -4.62 -8.24 1.19
CA GLY A 63 -4.74 -7.24 0.13
C GLY A 63 -5.12 -7.81 -1.25
N PHE A 64 -5.41 -9.11 -1.36
CA PHE A 64 -5.94 -9.75 -2.57
C PHE A 64 -7.31 -10.37 -2.30
N THR A 65 -8.14 -10.43 -3.34
CA THR A 65 -9.47 -11.05 -3.31
C THR A 65 -9.61 -12.04 -4.46
N ARG A 66 -10.41 -13.08 -4.27
CA ARG A 66 -10.59 -14.15 -5.25
C ARG A 66 -11.59 -13.70 -6.31
N ARG A 67 -11.16 -13.63 -7.57
CA ARG A 67 -11.97 -13.29 -8.75
C ARG A 67 -11.67 -14.28 -9.87
N ASP A 68 -12.71 -14.99 -10.35
CA ASP A 68 -12.58 -15.94 -11.47
C ASP A 68 -11.42 -16.93 -11.31
N SER A 69 -11.27 -17.50 -10.11
CA SER A 69 -10.18 -18.42 -9.70
C SER A 69 -8.77 -17.84 -9.54
N VAL A 70 -8.60 -16.53 -9.71
CA VAL A 70 -7.32 -15.81 -9.53
C VAL A 70 -7.42 -14.81 -8.37
N CYS A 71 -6.36 -14.65 -7.62
CA CYS A 71 -6.21 -13.65 -6.58
C CYS A 71 -5.81 -12.31 -7.21
N VAL A 72 -6.74 -11.36 -7.20
CA VAL A 72 -6.54 -10.00 -7.72
C VAL A 72 -6.37 -9.02 -6.58
N ARG A 73 -5.49 -8.04 -6.74
CA ARG A 73 -5.26 -7.00 -5.72
C ARG A 73 -6.56 -6.25 -5.44
N ILE A 74 -6.89 -6.12 -4.16
CA ILE A 74 -7.97 -5.24 -3.70
C ILE A 74 -7.49 -3.82 -3.95
N GLN A 75 -8.09 -3.15 -4.93
CA GLN A 75 -7.88 -1.71 -5.10
C GLN A 75 -8.51 -1.02 -3.89
N GLN A 76 -7.68 -0.73 -2.89
CA GLN A 76 -8.11 0.14 -1.81
C GLN A 76 -8.29 1.54 -2.40
N PRO A 77 -9.44 2.20 -2.23
CA PRO A 77 -9.58 3.61 -2.56
C PRO A 77 -8.75 4.41 -1.55
N GLY A 78 -7.44 4.53 -1.80
CA GLY A 78 -6.52 5.26 -0.91
C GLY A 78 -5.02 4.95 -1.03
N GLU A 79 -4.62 3.84 -1.65
CA GLU A 79 -3.20 3.41 -1.67
C GLU A 79 -2.44 3.89 -2.94
N GLU A 80 -2.61 5.16 -3.30
CA GLU A 80 -1.76 5.85 -4.29
C GLU A 80 -1.22 7.19 -3.74
N ARG A 81 -1.33 7.42 -2.42
CA ARG A 81 -0.95 8.69 -1.78
C ARG A 81 0.26 8.63 -0.85
N SER A 82 1.10 7.59 -0.92
CA SER A 82 2.20 7.47 0.05
C SER A 82 3.58 7.16 -0.51
N LEU A 83 3.76 7.03 -1.82
CA LEU A 83 5.09 6.79 -2.40
C LEU A 83 5.58 7.88 -3.35
N LEU A 84 4.69 8.77 -3.80
CA LEU A 84 5.05 9.93 -4.63
C LEU A 84 4.99 11.25 -3.84
N ASP A 85 4.31 11.29 -2.69
CA ASP A 85 4.24 12.48 -1.83
C ASP A 85 5.46 12.62 -0.88
N GLU A 86 6.19 11.55 -0.54
CA GLU A 86 7.36 11.65 0.36
C GLU A 86 8.67 12.08 -0.33
N LEU A 87 8.81 11.91 -1.64
CA LEU A 87 10.04 12.31 -2.35
C LEU A 87 10.06 13.79 -2.76
N GLN A 88 8.99 14.56 -2.53
CA GLN A 88 8.89 15.94 -3.02
C GLN A 88 8.61 16.99 -1.94
N GLU A 89 8.80 16.68 -0.65
CA GLU A 89 8.79 17.71 0.40
C GLU A 89 10.19 18.24 0.74
N GLU A 90 11.22 17.39 0.81
CA GLU A 90 12.55 17.82 1.25
C GLU A 90 13.34 18.59 0.18
N GLU A 91 13.36 18.14 -1.08
CA GLU A 91 14.08 18.85 -2.16
C GLU A 91 13.40 20.18 -2.55
N VAL A 92 12.06 20.23 -2.45
CA VAL A 92 11.28 21.42 -2.83
C VAL A 92 11.40 22.51 -1.78
N GLU A 93 11.52 22.19 -0.50
CA GLU A 93 11.68 23.21 0.55
C GLU A 93 13.04 23.93 0.42
N VAL A 94 14.12 23.23 0.07
CA VAL A 94 15.43 23.85 -0.19
C VAL A 94 15.40 24.75 -1.43
N LEU A 95 14.80 24.28 -2.53
CA LEU A 95 14.66 25.07 -3.76
C LEU A 95 13.75 26.30 -3.56
N LYS A 96 12.69 26.14 -2.77
CA LYS A 96 11.74 27.19 -2.38
C LYS A 96 12.40 28.24 -1.48
N GLN A 97 13.27 27.84 -0.55
CA GLN A 97 14.05 28.76 0.28
C GLN A 97 15.02 29.61 -0.57
N MET A 98 15.68 29.01 -1.56
CA MET A 98 16.54 29.74 -2.50
C MET A 98 15.73 30.71 -3.37
N PHE A 99 14.55 30.30 -3.86
CA PHE A 99 13.68 31.16 -4.66
C PHE A 99 13.13 32.35 -3.85
N PHE A 100 12.66 32.13 -2.61
CA PHE A 100 12.22 33.21 -1.73
C PHE A 100 13.34 34.21 -1.45
N GLY A 101 14.58 33.75 -1.25
CA GLY A 101 15.74 34.63 -1.07
C GLY A 101 15.99 35.55 -2.27
N VAL A 102 15.94 35.00 -3.49
CA VAL A 102 16.11 35.78 -4.72
C VAL A 102 14.97 36.77 -4.93
N VAL A 103 13.73 36.35 -4.68
CA VAL A 103 12.55 37.21 -4.79
C VAL A 103 12.61 38.36 -3.77
N LEU A 104 12.90 38.07 -2.50
CA LEU A 104 13.03 39.11 -1.47
C LEU A 104 14.17 40.11 -1.80
N CYS A 105 15.29 39.63 -2.33
CA CYS A 105 16.39 40.48 -2.78
C CYS A 105 15.98 41.39 -3.96
N ALA A 106 15.29 40.83 -4.96
CA ALA A 106 14.75 41.60 -6.08
C ALA A 106 13.72 42.65 -5.61
N LEU A 107 12.84 42.29 -4.68
CA LEU A 107 11.87 43.22 -4.11
C LEU A 107 12.55 44.34 -3.30
N ALA A 108 13.58 44.02 -2.52
CA ALA A 108 14.34 45.02 -1.77
C ALA A 108 15.04 46.01 -2.70
N THR A 109 15.61 45.53 -3.81
CA THR A 109 16.26 46.39 -4.81
C THR A 109 15.25 47.25 -5.59
N LEU A 110 14.05 46.72 -5.90
CA LEU A 110 12.95 47.48 -6.50
C LEU A 110 12.36 48.53 -5.54
N ALA A 111 12.17 48.16 -4.27
CA ALA A 111 11.70 49.08 -3.23
C ALA A 111 12.69 50.23 -3.00
N ALA A 112 14.00 49.94 -3.00
CA ALA A 112 15.05 50.97 -2.92
C ALA A 112 15.05 51.92 -4.13
N LYS A 113 14.55 51.47 -5.29
CA LYS A 113 14.41 52.28 -6.50
C LYS A 113 13.13 53.13 -6.54
N GLY A 114 12.17 52.86 -5.64
CA GLY A 114 10.93 53.64 -5.49
C GLY A 114 9.81 53.30 -6.47
N ASP A 115 9.86 52.14 -7.14
CA ASP A 115 8.85 51.78 -8.15
C ASP A 115 7.58 51.22 -7.50
N MET A 116 6.63 52.11 -7.14
CA MET A 116 5.35 51.80 -6.48
C MET A 116 4.42 50.84 -7.27
N VAL A 117 4.71 50.56 -8.53
CA VAL A 117 3.93 49.62 -9.36
C VAL A 117 4.21 48.17 -8.92
N PHE A 118 5.46 47.83 -8.60
CA PHE A 118 5.85 46.45 -8.26
C PHE A 118 5.35 46.02 -6.87
N THR A 119 5.24 46.94 -5.92
CA THR A 119 4.68 46.64 -4.60
C THR A 119 3.19 46.27 -4.68
N SER A 120 2.44 46.92 -5.58
CA SER A 120 1.03 46.60 -5.82
C SER A 120 0.82 45.24 -6.50
N ILE A 121 1.68 44.88 -7.46
CA ILE A 121 1.66 43.57 -8.12
C ILE A 121 1.96 42.46 -7.11
N PHE A 122 2.91 42.67 -6.20
CA PHE A 122 3.27 41.67 -5.20
C PHE A 122 2.19 41.48 -4.14
N MET A 123 1.61 42.56 -3.63
CA MET A 123 0.43 42.49 -2.76
C MET A 123 -0.74 41.77 -3.44
N GLY A 124 -0.95 42.02 -4.73
CA GLY A 124 -1.95 41.32 -5.54
C GLY A 124 -1.68 39.82 -5.66
N ALA A 125 -0.43 39.43 -5.92
CA ALA A 125 -0.04 38.02 -6.01
C ALA A 125 -0.19 37.29 -4.67
N VAL A 126 0.26 37.91 -3.56
CA VAL A 126 0.12 37.35 -2.21
C VAL A 126 -1.35 37.19 -1.84
N ALA A 127 -2.20 38.19 -2.15
CA ALA A 127 -3.63 38.13 -1.90
C ALA A 127 -4.32 37.03 -2.74
N ALA A 128 -3.92 36.87 -4.01
CA ALA A 128 -4.46 35.82 -4.88
C ALA A 128 -4.07 34.41 -4.40
N VAL A 129 -2.81 34.21 -3.98
CA VAL A 129 -2.34 32.95 -3.43
C VAL A 129 -3.04 32.63 -2.10
N ALA A 130 -3.18 33.62 -1.22
CA ALA A 130 -3.92 33.45 0.04
C ALA A 130 -5.41 33.12 -0.22
N GLY A 131 -6.04 33.79 -1.20
CA GLY A 131 -7.40 33.52 -1.61
C GLY A 131 -7.57 32.10 -2.18
N TYR A 132 -6.66 31.66 -3.05
CA TYR A 132 -6.66 30.31 -3.61
C TYR A 132 -6.53 29.25 -2.51
N TRP A 133 -5.59 29.43 -1.58
CA TRP A 133 -5.35 28.49 -0.48
C TRP A 133 -6.55 28.41 0.49
N LEU A 134 -7.17 29.55 0.80
CA LEU A 134 -8.38 29.60 1.63
C LEU A 134 -9.60 29.01 0.91
N SER A 135 -9.72 29.19 -0.42
CA SER A 135 -10.79 28.60 -1.23
C SER A 135 -10.71 27.08 -1.23
N ASP A 136 -9.52 26.50 -1.49
CA ASP A 136 -9.31 25.04 -1.47
C ASP A 136 -9.67 24.42 -0.11
N LYS A 137 -9.34 25.12 0.99
CA LYS A 137 -9.70 24.69 2.34
C LYS A 137 -11.20 24.80 2.62
N THR A 138 -11.89 25.75 2.01
CA THR A 138 -13.34 25.98 2.18
C THR A 138 -14.16 24.98 1.36
N ASP A 139 -13.74 24.66 0.13
CA ASP A 139 -14.41 23.68 -0.73
C ASP A 139 -14.36 22.26 -0.12
N ARG A 140 -13.24 21.90 0.53
CA ARG A 140 -13.14 20.63 1.26
C ARG A 140 -14.10 20.55 2.46
N MET A 141 -14.28 21.66 3.18
CA MET A 141 -15.19 21.73 4.32
C MET A 141 -16.67 21.72 3.89
N LEU A 142 -17.02 22.47 2.84
CA LEU A 142 -18.39 22.50 2.30
C LEU A 142 -18.79 21.19 1.64
N GLY A 143 -17.87 20.49 0.95
CA GLY A 143 -18.11 19.16 0.39
C GLY A 143 -18.43 18.11 1.47
N SER A 144 -17.77 18.19 2.63
CA SER A 144 -18.06 17.32 3.79
C SER A 144 -19.43 17.63 4.40
N PHE A 145 -19.80 18.92 4.47
CA PHE A 145 -21.08 19.35 5.04
C PHE A 145 -22.28 19.06 4.12
N MET A 146 -22.13 19.18 2.80
CA MET A 146 -23.20 18.87 1.83
C MET A 146 -23.40 17.37 1.58
N LYS A 147 -22.40 16.54 1.89
CA LYS A 147 -22.52 15.07 1.78
C LYS A 147 -23.02 14.40 3.07
N GLY A 148 -23.17 15.16 4.14
CA GLY A 148 -23.63 14.72 5.46
C GLY A 148 -25.11 15.00 5.78
N ARG A 149 -25.95 15.33 4.78
CA ARG A 149 -27.40 15.52 4.96
C ARG A 149 -28.20 14.71 3.96
#